data_AF-A0A9W7DCJ8-F1
#
_entry.id   AF-A0A9W7DCJ8-F1
#
_cell.length_a   1.000
_cell.length_b   1.000
_cell.length_c   1.000
_cell.angle_alpha   90.00
_cell.angle_beta   90.00
_cell.angle_gamma   90.00
#
_symmetry.space_group_name_H-M   'P 1'
#
loop_
_entity.id
_entity.type
_entity.pdbx_description
1 polymer ?
#
loop_
_entity_poly.entity_id
_entity_poly.type
_entity_poly.pdbx_seq_one_letter_code
_entity_poly.pdbx_strand_id
1 'polypeptide(L)'
;MVSDITAHCHVTGGELTEHKKGIESTLRSHNFVNKFNLIIPKSEFNKLSHLKLQSENIIFQGTLSILLKCVLNITSNEELKLVKLLSVDTDVSHQFTISINNAILTMKIPSEIYFKSGLTGKLSNYSKGGKKNNSQIFKVTIDLSNFKEDFVNNNKNAVRLLWFADNVVKDQLFKFVSITTPELAQNLSEELDQGTSSFLKTKQFNLQNKDLGVCKIPNLKPQNDQDWLSSTLEWITYASISGPQLSSFDTTDPYISNYAELLESEIEESLVKFEISGGLIPTSDILKIYDEAKDAGLKWFALSCYGVKDCNVSFGKLNEHGFKNNGENDVVALVSGASFVLWKIVASGDTA
;
A
#
# COMPACT_ATOMS: atom_id res chain seq x y z
N MET A 1 24.26 17.18 15.20
CA MET A 1 23.70 17.32 13.84
C MET A 1 22.90 16.06 13.57
N VAL A 2 21.58 16.16 13.55
CA VAL A 2 20.71 15.08 13.08
C VAL A 2 20.82 15.15 11.56
N SER A 3 21.36 14.12 10.91
CA SER A 3 21.36 14.03 9.45
C SER A 3 19.91 14.15 8.97
N ASP A 4 19.63 15.06 8.04
CA ASP A 4 18.33 15.11 7.38
C ASP A 4 18.12 13.81 6.61
N ILE A 5 17.44 12.87 7.25
CA ILE A 5 16.98 11.64 6.60
C ILE A 5 15.87 12.09 5.66
N THR A 6 16.15 12.08 4.35
CA THR A 6 15.23 12.40 3.25
C THR A 6 14.57 11.12 2.73
N ALA A 7 13.48 11.23 1.97
CA ALA A 7 12.95 10.10 1.23
C ALA A 7 14.00 9.55 0.24
N HIS A 8 13.94 8.25 -0.04
CA HIS A 8 14.86 7.57 -0.94
C HIS A 8 14.10 6.98 -2.13
N CYS A 9 14.71 7.05 -3.31
CA CYS A 9 14.21 6.40 -4.52
C CYS A 9 15.22 5.34 -4.96
N HIS A 10 14.79 4.08 -5.01
CA HIS A 10 15.57 2.99 -5.58
C HIS A 10 15.06 2.69 -6.98
N VAL A 11 15.97 2.75 -7.96
CA VAL A 11 15.65 2.53 -9.37
C VAL A 11 16.22 1.18 -9.79
N THR A 12 15.40 0.39 -10.47
CA THR A 12 15.83 -0.83 -11.15
C THR A 12 15.26 -0.84 -12.56
N GLY A 13 16.01 -1.34 -13.54
CA GLY A 13 15.56 -1.45 -14.91
C GLY A 13 16.25 -2.60 -15.63
N GLY A 14 15.74 -2.95 -16.80
CA GLY A 14 16.29 -4.02 -17.62
C GLY A 14 15.30 -4.52 -18.65
N GLU A 15 15.55 -5.70 -19.22
CA GLU A 15 14.61 -6.37 -20.12
C GLU A 15 13.64 -7.26 -19.34
N LEU A 16 12.37 -7.30 -19.78
CA LEU A 16 11.32 -8.15 -19.21
C LEU A 16 11.64 -9.64 -19.32
N THR A 17 12.37 -10.04 -20.36
CA THR A 17 12.81 -11.41 -20.66
C THR A 17 13.86 -11.92 -19.68
N GLU A 18 14.76 -11.05 -19.24
CA GLU A 18 15.88 -11.37 -18.35
C GLU A 18 15.52 -11.16 -16.87
N HIS A 19 14.71 -10.15 -16.57
CA HIS A 19 14.30 -9.79 -15.21
C HIS A 19 12.82 -10.11 -14.95
N LYS A 20 12.39 -11.33 -15.31
CA LYS A 20 11.00 -11.82 -15.23
C LYS A 20 10.25 -11.57 -13.91
N LYS A 21 10.93 -11.21 -12.82
CA LYS A 21 10.35 -11.04 -11.49
C LYS A 21 10.54 -9.65 -10.87
N GLY A 22 11.21 -8.69 -11.51
CA GLY A 22 11.56 -7.41 -10.86
C GLY A 22 10.33 -6.60 -10.41
N ILE A 23 9.46 -6.26 -11.36
CA ILE A 23 8.20 -5.55 -11.10
C ILE A 23 7.27 -6.42 -10.26
N GLU A 24 7.00 -7.65 -10.69
CA GLU A 24 6.08 -8.56 -9.99
C GLU A 24 6.46 -8.81 -8.53
N SER A 25 7.75 -9.05 -8.23
CA SER A 25 8.24 -9.24 -6.87
C SER A 25 8.03 -7.98 -6.02
N THR A 26 8.27 -6.81 -6.60
CA THR A 26 8.09 -5.53 -5.92
C THR A 26 6.62 -5.28 -5.61
N LEU A 27 5.74 -5.48 -6.59
CA LEU A 27 4.28 -5.39 -6.40
C LEU A 27 3.78 -6.40 -5.35
N ARG A 28 4.32 -7.62 -5.35
CA ARG A 28 4.01 -8.65 -4.33
C ARG A 28 4.42 -8.24 -2.93
N SER A 29 5.55 -7.54 -2.81
CA SER A 29 6.08 -7.08 -1.54
C SER A 29 5.38 -5.82 -1.00
N HIS A 30 4.57 -5.14 -1.81
CA HIS A 30 3.86 -3.94 -1.39
C HIS A 30 2.61 -4.30 -0.58
N ASN A 31 2.64 -4.03 0.74
CA ASN A 31 1.65 -4.59 1.65
C ASN A 31 0.28 -3.92 1.56
N PHE A 32 0.24 -2.59 1.63
CA PHE A 32 -1.00 -1.81 1.69
C PHE A 32 -1.00 -0.72 0.61
N VAL A 33 -1.68 -1.00 -0.51
CA VAL A 33 -1.88 -0.04 -1.60
C VAL A 33 -3.28 0.54 -1.47
N ASN A 34 -3.44 1.87 -1.55
CA ASN A 34 -4.75 2.54 -1.45
C ASN A 34 -5.19 3.24 -2.75
N LYS A 35 -4.26 3.43 -3.67
CA LYS A 35 -4.51 3.98 -4.99
C LYS A 35 -3.62 3.31 -6.02
N PHE A 36 -4.21 2.97 -7.15
CA PHE A 36 -3.51 2.41 -8.29
C PHE A 36 -3.88 3.21 -9.55
N ASN A 37 -2.88 3.56 -10.35
CA ASN A 37 -3.05 4.19 -11.65
C ASN A 37 -2.36 3.35 -12.71
N LEU A 38 -3.01 3.18 -13.86
CA LEU A 38 -2.43 2.67 -15.10
C LEU A 38 -2.67 3.70 -16.20
N ILE A 39 -1.61 4.16 -16.85
CA ILE A 39 -1.63 5.12 -17.95
C ILE A 39 -1.19 4.41 -19.22
N ILE A 40 -2.02 4.49 -20.26
CA ILE A 40 -1.77 3.84 -21.55
C ILE A 40 -2.24 4.72 -22.71
N PRO A 41 -1.74 4.47 -23.94
CA PRO A 41 -2.33 5.03 -25.14
C PRO A 41 -3.82 4.71 -25.25
N LYS A 42 -4.64 5.74 -25.51
CA LYS A 42 -6.10 5.60 -25.63
C LYS A 42 -6.50 4.67 -26.77
N SER A 43 -5.73 4.65 -27.85
CA SER A 43 -5.89 3.74 -29.00
C SER A 43 -5.79 2.26 -28.60
N GLU A 44 -5.10 1.95 -27.50
CA GLU A 44 -4.85 0.58 -27.03
C GLU A 44 -5.75 0.16 -25.88
N PHE A 45 -6.58 1.06 -25.34
CA PHE A 45 -7.42 0.80 -24.16
C PHE A 45 -8.36 -0.39 -24.31
N ASN A 46 -8.90 -0.60 -25.53
CA ASN A 46 -9.79 -1.72 -25.81
C ASN A 46 -9.12 -3.10 -25.62
N LYS A 47 -7.79 -3.17 -25.65
CA LYS A 47 -7.04 -4.41 -25.39
C LYS A 47 -7.18 -4.90 -23.94
N LEU A 48 -7.59 -4.02 -23.01
CA LEU A 48 -7.83 -4.35 -21.59
C LEU A 48 -9.32 -4.53 -21.24
N SER A 49 -10.17 -4.75 -22.26
CA SER A 49 -11.63 -4.86 -22.08
C SER A 49 -12.08 -6.10 -21.28
N HIS A 50 -11.19 -7.06 -21.05
CA HIS A 50 -11.47 -8.26 -20.27
C HIS A 50 -11.21 -8.10 -18.76
N LEU A 51 -10.62 -6.96 -18.36
CA LEU A 51 -10.29 -6.69 -16.97
C LEU A 51 -11.56 -6.59 -16.12
N LYS A 52 -11.77 -7.62 -15.29
CA LYS A 52 -12.81 -7.65 -14.25
C LYS A 52 -12.16 -7.71 -12.88
N LEU A 53 -12.47 -6.70 -12.06
CA LEU A 53 -12.10 -6.64 -10.65
C LEU A 53 -13.33 -6.98 -9.82
N GLN A 54 -13.19 -7.93 -8.90
CA GLN A 54 -14.31 -8.46 -8.10
C GLN A 54 -14.15 -8.20 -6.61
N SER A 55 -13.01 -7.63 -6.20
CA SER A 55 -12.69 -7.49 -4.79
C SER A 55 -13.49 -6.36 -4.15
N GLU A 56 -13.87 -6.56 -2.90
CA GLU A 56 -14.58 -5.58 -2.09
C GLU A 56 -13.76 -5.22 -0.84
N ASN A 57 -13.95 -4.00 -0.34
CA ASN A 57 -13.41 -3.60 0.95
C ASN A 57 -14.47 -3.71 2.01
N ILE A 58 -14.04 -4.09 3.20
CA ILE A 58 -14.83 -3.92 4.40
C ILE A 58 -14.20 -2.81 5.24
N ILE A 59 -15.05 -1.90 5.72
CA ILE A 59 -14.72 -0.94 6.75
C ILE A 59 -15.54 -1.29 7.97
N PHE A 60 -14.89 -1.48 9.11
CA PHE A 60 -15.59 -1.76 10.34
C PHE A 60 -14.95 -1.06 11.54
N GLN A 61 -15.71 -0.92 12.61
CA GLN A 61 -15.22 -0.44 13.89
C GLN A 61 -15.46 -1.50 14.96
N GLY A 62 -14.41 -1.83 15.72
CA GLY A 62 -14.48 -2.85 16.76
C GLY A 62 -13.26 -2.83 17.66
N THR A 63 -13.30 -3.64 18.73
CA THR A 63 -12.18 -3.81 19.65
C THR A 63 -11.17 -4.82 19.09
N LEU A 64 -9.97 -4.86 19.66
CA LEU A 64 -8.98 -5.89 19.31
C LEU A 64 -9.52 -7.30 19.58
N SER A 65 -10.33 -7.49 20.62
CA SER A 65 -10.93 -8.80 20.95
C SER A 65 -11.85 -9.30 19.83
N ILE A 66 -12.73 -8.44 19.32
CA ILE A 66 -13.62 -8.78 18.19
C ILE A 66 -12.80 -9.14 16.94
N LEU A 67 -11.80 -8.33 16.60
CA LEU A 67 -10.91 -8.62 15.47
C LEU A 67 -10.24 -10.01 15.61
N LEU A 68 -9.68 -10.30 16.79
CA LEU A 68 -8.98 -11.56 17.02
C LEU A 68 -9.93 -12.76 16.94
N LYS A 69 -11.14 -12.68 17.50
CA LYS A 69 -12.14 -13.74 17.35
C LYS A 69 -12.45 -14.02 15.89
N CYS A 70 -12.69 -12.97 15.09
CA CYS A 70 -13.05 -13.12 13.69
C CYS A 70 -11.90 -13.74 12.87
N VAL A 71 -10.68 -13.28 13.09
CA VAL A 71 -9.50 -13.73 12.32
C VAL A 71 -9.03 -15.11 12.75
N LEU A 72 -9.05 -15.45 14.04
CA LEU A 72 -8.64 -16.76 14.53
C LEU A 72 -9.66 -17.87 14.23
N ASN A 73 -10.89 -17.49 13.89
CA ASN A 73 -11.92 -18.41 13.39
C ASN A 73 -11.76 -18.76 11.91
N ILE A 74 -10.88 -18.07 11.16
CA ILE A 74 -10.55 -18.46 9.78
C ILE A 74 -9.88 -19.84 9.80
N THR A 75 -10.50 -20.80 9.15
CA THR A 75 -10.07 -22.21 9.17
C THR A 75 -8.94 -22.49 8.19
N SER A 76 -8.92 -21.78 7.06
CA SER A 76 -7.90 -21.94 6.02
C SER A 76 -6.72 -21.00 6.21
N ASN A 77 -5.53 -21.56 6.37
CA ASN A 77 -4.28 -20.77 6.40
C ASN A 77 -4.03 -20.00 5.09
N GLU A 78 -4.54 -20.50 3.96
CA GLU A 78 -4.42 -19.79 2.69
C GLU A 78 -5.36 -18.58 2.65
N GLU A 79 -6.59 -18.70 3.17
CA GLU A 79 -7.48 -17.54 3.31
C GLU A 79 -6.93 -16.50 4.29
N LEU A 80 -6.39 -16.94 5.43
CA LEU A 80 -5.79 -16.05 6.41
C LEU A 80 -4.63 -15.22 5.84
N LYS A 81 -3.87 -15.77 4.89
CA LYS A 81 -2.80 -15.04 4.20
C LYS A 81 -3.33 -13.98 3.22
N LEU A 82 -4.54 -14.15 2.70
CA LEU A 82 -5.19 -13.17 1.82
C LEU A 82 -5.74 -11.97 2.60
N VAL A 83 -5.98 -12.12 3.91
CA VAL A 83 -6.42 -11.01 4.77
C VAL A 83 -5.34 -9.93 4.80
N LYS A 84 -5.74 -8.73 4.37
CA LYS A 84 -4.99 -7.50 4.53
C LYS A 84 -5.85 -6.50 5.27
N LEU A 85 -5.41 -6.13 6.47
CA LEU A 85 -6.16 -5.27 7.37
C LEU A 85 -5.26 -4.21 7.98
N LEU A 86 -5.79 -3.01 8.14
CA LEU A 86 -5.07 -1.89 8.73
C LEU A 86 -6.02 -1.05 9.60
N SER A 87 -5.57 -0.68 10.80
CA SER A 87 -6.22 0.36 11.60
C SER A 87 -6.05 1.71 10.94
N VAL A 88 -7.14 2.45 10.76
CA VAL A 88 -7.17 3.78 10.15
C VAL A 88 -7.57 4.83 11.19
N ASP A 89 -7.46 6.11 10.81
CA ASP A 89 -7.68 7.27 11.68
C ASP A 89 -6.71 7.30 12.88
N THR A 90 -5.53 6.70 12.71
CA THR A 90 -4.47 6.62 13.73
C THR A 90 -3.14 7.14 13.21
N ASP A 91 -2.45 7.96 14.00
CA ASP A 91 -1.07 8.40 13.70
C ASP A 91 -0.08 7.29 14.09
N VAL A 92 0.55 6.67 13.08
CA VAL A 92 1.48 5.54 13.27
C VAL A 92 2.72 5.89 14.10
N SER A 93 3.07 7.17 14.20
CA SER A 93 4.25 7.64 14.92
C SER A 93 4.03 7.79 16.42
N HIS A 94 2.77 7.81 16.88
CA HIS A 94 2.42 8.14 18.27
C HIS A 94 1.32 7.25 18.87
N GLN A 95 0.47 6.64 18.06
CA GLN A 95 -0.72 5.94 18.53
C GLN A 95 -0.61 4.42 18.40
N PHE A 96 -1.52 3.73 19.10
CA PHE A 96 -1.63 2.29 18.99
C PHE A 96 -2.22 1.92 17.63
N THR A 97 -1.41 1.31 16.77
CA THR A 97 -1.81 0.85 15.44
C THR A 97 -1.73 -0.66 15.31
N ILE A 98 -2.61 -1.23 14.50
CA ILE A 98 -2.78 -2.65 14.28
C ILE A 98 -2.84 -2.91 12.77
N SER A 99 -2.15 -3.94 12.30
CA SER A 99 -2.32 -4.44 10.94
C SER A 99 -2.19 -5.95 10.88
N ILE A 100 -2.80 -6.53 9.85
CA ILE A 100 -2.64 -7.94 9.49
C ILE A 100 -2.27 -8.00 8.03
N ASN A 101 -1.21 -8.73 7.71
CA ASN A 101 -0.80 -9.00 6.34
C ASN A 101 -0.08 -10.34 6.28
N ASN A 102 -0.46 -11.20 5.33
CA ASN A 102 0.11 -12.55 5.19
C ASN A 102 0.08 -13.32 6.52
N ALA A 103 -1.07 -13.37 7.18
CA ALA A 103 -1.29 -13.99 8.48
C ALA A 103 -0.45 -13.44 9.66
N ILE A 104 0.28 -12.34 9.47
CA ILE A 104 1.10 -11.75 10.53
C ILE A 104 0.37 -10.55 11.12
N LEU A 105 0.02 -10.64 12.40
CA LEU A 105 -0.45 -9.51 13.20
C LEU A 105 0.74 -8.65 13.61
N THR A 106 0.72 -7.37 13.25
CA THR A 106 1.68 -6.37 13.70
C THR A 106 0.99 -5.28 14.50
N MET A 107 1.50 -5.02 15.70
CA MET A 107 1.04 -3.97 16.60
C MET A 107 2.19 -3.02 16.90
N LYS A 108 1.98 -1.71 16.73
CA LYS A 108 2.87 -0.68 17.29
C LYS A 108 2.18 -0.10 18.51
N ILE A 109 2.74 -0.36 19.69
CA ILE A 109 2.12 -0.10 20.98
C ILE A 109 2.92 0.99 21.71
N PRO A 110 2.30 2.12 22.11
CA PRO A 110 2.93 3.12 22.96
C PRO A 110 3.40 2.51 24.29
N SER A 111 4.50 3.01 24.85
CA SER A 111 5.17 2.48 26.05
C SER A 111 4.22 2.25 27.22
N GLU A 112 3.27 3.18 27.45
CA GLU A 112 2.30 3.09 28.54
C GLU A 112 1.42 1.84 28.45
N ILE A 113 0.97 1.50 27.24
CA ILE A 113 0.13 0.33 26.98
C ILE A 113 1.01 -0.93 26.91
N TYR A 114 2.19 -0.83 26.30
CA TYR A 114 3.10 -1.95 26.12
C TYR A 114 3.52 -2.57 27.46
N PHE A 115 3.91 -1.78 28.45
CA PHE A 115 4.34 -2.31 29.75
C PHE A 115 3.19 -2.96 30.54
N LYS A 116 1.93 -2.54 30.30
CA LYS A 116 0.74 -3.18 30.87
C LYS A 116 0.37 -4.49 30.15
N SER A 117 0.84 -4.68 28.91
CA SER A 117 0.45 -5.82 28.07
C SER A 117 1.08 -7.16 28.47
N GLY A 118 2.31 -7.13 29.01
CA GLY A 118 3.11 -8.33 29.24
C GLY A 118 3.55 -9.06 27.95
N LEU A 119 3.30 -8.48 26.77
CA LEU A 119 3.76 -8.98 25.48
C LEU A 119 5.28 -8.79 25.34
N THR A 120 5.88 -9.62 24.48
CA THR A 120 7.29 -9.53 24.13
C THR A 120 7.42 -8.92 22.74
N GLY A 121 7.93 -7.69 22.68
CA GLY A 121 8.16 -6.94 21.44
C GLY A 121 9.57 -6.35 21.35
N LYS A 122 9.84 -5.63 20.26
CA LYS A 122 11.08 -4.88 20.03
C LYS A 122 10.81 -3.39 20.07
N LEU A 123 11.80 -2.59 20.47
CA LEU A 123 11.70 -1.13 20.36
C LEU A 123 11.61 -0.74 18.88
N SER A 124 10.61 0.04 18.51
CA SER A 124 10.41 0.52 17.14
C SER A 124 11.56 1.41 16.70
N ASN A 125 11.86 1.43 15.40
CA ASN A 125 12.89 2.28 14.81
C ASN A 125 12.63 3.77 15.09
N TYR A 126 11.38 4.20 15.22
CA TYR A 126 10.99 5.57 15.57
C TYR A 126 11.44 6.01 16.95
N SER A 127 11.65 5.05 17.85
CA SER A 127 12.07 5.30 19.22
C SER A 127 13.57 5.20 19.40
N LYS A 128 14.32 4.79 18.36
CA LYS A 128 15.79 4.73 18.38
C LYS A 128 16.36 6.14 18.32
N GLY A 129 16.71 6.69 19.49
CA GLY A 129 17.30 8.02 19.64
C GLY A 129 16.53 8.95 20.58
N GLY A 130 15.26 8.63 20.89
CA GLY A 130 14.47 9.35 21.88
C GLY A 130 14.85 8.95 23.30
N LYS A 131 15.42 9.89 24.08
CA LYS A 131 15.82 9.64 25.49
C LYS A 131 14.66 9.58 26.48
N LYS A 132 13.43 9.94 26.09
CA LYS A 132 12.26 9.93 26.97
C LYS A 132 11.50 8.63 26.84
N ASN A 133 11.45 7.84 27.91
CA ASN A 133 10.76 6.54 27.93
C ASN A 133 9.27 6.63 27.59
N ASN A 134 8.61 7.77 27.87
CA ASN A 134 7.16 7.95 27.68
C ASN A 134 6.75 8.21 26.22
N SER A 135 7.70 8.41 25.30
CA SER A 135 7.44 8.56 23.87
C SER A 135 7.92 7.36 23.06
N GLN A 136 8.23 6.25 23.73
CA GLN A 136 8.71 5.03 23.08
C GLN A 136 7.53 4.22 22.54
N ILE A 137 7.73 3.60 21.39
CA ILE A 137 6.80 2.70 20.72
C ILE A 137 7.47 1.35 20.59
N PHE A 138 6.72 0.30 20.89
CA PHE A 138 7.16 -1.08 20.79
C PHE A 138 6.41 -1.79 19.67
N LYS A 139 7.14 -2.48 18.80
CA LYS A 139 6.58 -3.35 17.78
C LYS A 139 6.44 -4.76 18.33
N VAL A 140 5.23 -5.29 18.30
CA VAL A 140 4.91 -6.68 18.57
C VAL A 140 4.43 -7.33 17.27
N THR A 141 4.95 -8.50 16.97
CA THR A 141 4.60 -9.27 15.77
C THR A 141 4.26 -10.69 16.18
N ILE A 142 3.11 -11.20 15.72
CA ILE A 142 2.60 -12.54 16.04
C ILE A 142 2.14 -13.20 14.74
N ASP A 143 2.59 -14.44 14.52
CA ASP A 143 2.12 -15.27 13.41
C ASP A 143 0.77 -15.91 13.79
N LEU A 144 -0.27 -15.58 13.05
CA LEU A 144 -1.62 -16.08 13.30
C LEU A 144 -1.84 -17.48 12.71
N SER A 145 -1.03 -17.92 11.74
CA SER A 145 -1.21 -19.23 11.10
C SER A 145 -0.98 -20.40 12.06
N ASN A 146 -0.13 -20.21 13.06
CA ASN A 146 0.19 -21.22 14.07
C ASN A 146 -0.40 -20.89 15.45
N PHE A 147 -1.31 -19.91 15.52
CA PHE A 147 -1.76 -19.35 16.80
C PHE A 147 -2.36 -20.39 17.75
N LYS A 148 -3.18 -21.34 17.23
CA LYS A 148 -3.81 -22.39 18.04
C LYS A 148 -2.78 -23.31 18.69
N GLU A 149 -1.77 -23.71 17.93
CA GLU A 149 -0.67 -24.53 18.43
C GLU A 149 0.17 -23.75 19.45
N ASP A 150 0.55 -22.51 19.13
CA ASP A 150 1.28 -21.62 20.03
C ASP A 150 0.53 -21.42 21.36
N PHE A 151 -0.79 -21.25 21.32
CA PHE A 151 -1.61 -21.09 22.52
C PHE A 151 -1.61 -22.35 23.38
N VAL A 152 -1.81 -23.54 22.78
CA VAL A 152 -1.77 -24.83 23.49
C VAL A 152 -0.40 -25.11 24.11
N ASN A 153 0.67 -24.75 23.40
CA ASN A 153 2.04 -24.87 23.87
C ASN A 153 2.44 -23.78 24.88
N ASN A 154 1.48 -22.96 25.35
CA ASN A 154 1.70 -21.86 26.29
C ASN A 154 2.76 -20.86 25.82
N ASN A 155 2.83 -20.60 24.51
CA ASN A 155 3.63 -19.51 23.98
C ASN A 155 3.17 -18.21 24.63
N LYS A 156 4.11 -17.53 25.30
CA LYS A 156 3.84 -16.33 26.09
C LYS A 156 3.05 -15.28 25.31
N ASN A 157 3.42 -15.01 24.06
CA ASN A 157 2.78 -13.96 23.27
C ASN A 157 1.36 -14.36 22.83
N ALA A 158 1.14 -15.63 22.45
CA ALA A 158 -0.19 -16.10 22.07
C ALA A 158 -1.18 -16.04 23.24
N VAL A 159 -0.77 -16.53 24.42
CA VAL A 159 -1.61 -16.48 25.63
C VAL A 159 -1.86 -15.03 26.07
N ARG A 160 -0.82 -14.19 26.06
CA ARG A 160 -0.95 -12.78 26.47
C ARG A 160 -1.74 -11.93 25.50
N LEU A 161 -1.79 -12.27 24.21
CA LEU A 161 -2.52 -11.49 23.21
C LEU A 161 -4.01 -11.41 23.52
N LEU A 162 -4.66 -12.56 23.79
CA LEU A 162 -6.08 -12.59 24.13
C LEU A 162 -6.36 -11.87 25.45
N TRP A 163 -5.55 -12.14 26.48
CA TRP A 163 -5.66 -11.45 27.76
C TRP A 163 -5.49 -9.93 27.61
N PHE A 164 -4.52 -9.48 26.83
CA PHE A 164 -4.27 -8.07 26.54
C PHE A 164 -5.49 -7.41 25.88
N ALA A 165 -6.07 -8.06 24.88
CA ALA A 165 -7.25 -7.59 24.18
C ALA A 165 -8.46 -7.43 25.12
N ASP A 166 -8.66 -8.39 26.04
CA ASP A 166 -9.84 -8.41 26.92
C ASP A 166 -9.67 -7.61 28.23
N ASN A 167 -8.45 -7.28 28.63
CA ASN A 167 -8.19 -6.67 29.95
C ASN A 167 -7.52 -5.30 29.88
N VAL A 168 -6.67 -5.04 28.89
CA VAL A 168 -5.89 -3.80 28.82
C VAL A 168 -6.51 -2.81 27.84
N VAL A 169 -6.91 -3.30 26.65
CA VAL A 169 -7.47 -2.46 25.58
C VAL A 169 -8.94 -2.79 25.27
N LYS A 170 -9.63 -3.34 26.26
CA LYS A 170 -11.00 -3.88 26.15
C LYS A 170 -12.02 -2.86 25.60
N ASP A 171 -11.89 -1.59 26.01
CA ASP A 171 -12.81 -0.51 25.65
C ASP A 171 -12.27 0.34 24.49
N GLN A 172 -11.08 0.01 23.97
CA GLN A 172 -10.48 0.77 22.88
C GLN A 172 -11.08 0.31 21.54
N LEU A 173 -11.80 1.23 20.90
CA LEU A 173 -12.34 1.03 19.57
C LEU A 173 -11.30 1.42 18.52
N PHE A 174 -11.19 0.58 17.51
CA PHE A 174 -10.36 0.80 16.33
C PHE A 174 -11.27 0.78 15.12
N LYS A 175 -10.99 1.68 14.18
CA LYS A 175 -11.57 1.64 12.85
C LYS A 175 -10.60 0.91 11.94
N PHE A 176 -11.10 -0.04 11.17
CA PHE A 176 -10.31 -0.88 10.29
C PHE A 176 -10.80 -0.77 8.86
N VAL A 177 -9.85 -0.86 7.94
CA VAL A 177 -10.12 -1.18 6.53
C VAL A 177 -9.48 -2.53 6.22
N SER A 178 -10.21 -3.40 5.53
CA SER A 178 -9.75 -4.73 5.17
C SER A 178 -10.08 -5.09 3.73
N ILE A 179 -9.13 -5.72 3.05
CA ILE A 179 -9.42 -6.65 1.96
C ILE A 179 -9.87 -7.93 2.65
N THR A 180 -11.10 -8.35 2.36
CA THR A 180 -11.77 -9.44 3.08
C THR A 180 -11.75 -10.73 2.26
N THR A 181 -11.76 -11.87 2.96
CA THR A 181 -12.21 -13.15 2.38
C THR A 181 -13.68 -13.36 2.72
N PRO A 182 -14.41 -14.26 2.04
CA PRO A 182 -15.78 -14.60 2.41
C PRO A 182 -15.91 -15.05 3.87
N GLU A 183 -14.96 -15.85 4.38
CA GLU A 183 -14.96 -16.34 5.76
C GLU A 183 -14.78 -15.19 6.77
N LEU A 184 -13.85 -14.26 6.53
CA LEU A 184 -13.68 -13.09 7.41
C LEU A 184 -14.91 -12.18 7.40
N ALA A 185 -15.53 -11.96 6.24
CA ALA A 185 -16.74 -11.14 6.12
C ALA A 185 -17.90 -11.74 6.93
N GLN A 186 -18.08 -13.06 6.84
CA GLN A 186 -19.09 -13.78 7.60
C GLN A 186 -18.83 -13.65 9.11
N ASN A 187 -17.61 -13.97 9.55
CA ASN A 187 -17.25 -13.89 10.97
C ASN A 187 -17.45 -12.48 11.54
N LEU A 188 -17.08 -11.44 10.78
CA LEU A 188 -17.29 -10.04 11.17
C LEU A 188 -18.77 -9.69 11.28
N SER A 189 -19.61 -10.15 10.34
CA SER A 189 -21.05 -9.91 10.41
C SER A 189 -21.65 -10.53 11.68
N GLU A 190 -21.34 -11.80 11.94
CA GLU A 190 -21.88 -12.55 13.08
C GLU A 190 -21.47 -11.96 14.44
N GLU A 191 -20.23 -11.49 14.58
CA GLU A 191 -19.73 -10.90 15.83
C GLU A 191 -20.18 -9.44 16.02
N LEU A 192 -20.22 -8.63 14.95
CA LEU A 192 -20.55 -7.20 15.07
C LEU A 192 -22.06 -6.94 15.23
N ASP A 193 -22.92 -7.84 14.74
CA ASP A 193 -24.39 -7.77 14.93
C ASP A 193 -24.80 -7.94 16.40
N GLN A 194 -23.90 -8.45 17.25
CA GLN A 194 -24.13 -8.65 18.69
C GLN A 194 -23.70 -7.43 19.54
N GLY A 195 -23.05 -6.42 18.94
CA GLY A 195 -22.45 -5.27 19.63
C GLY A 195 -23.20 -3.95 19.45
N THR A 196 -23.23 -3.10 20.49
CA THR A 196 -24.00 -1.83 20.51
C THR A 196 -23.26 -0.60 19.95
N SER A 197 -21.98 -0.73 19.56
CA SER A 197 -21.12 0.40 19.11
C SER A 197 -20.17 0.06 17.95
N SER A 198 -20.45 -1.05 17.27
CA SER A 198 -19.78 -1.52 16.06
C SER A 198 -20.57 -1.12 14.82
N PHE A 199 -19.87 -0.86 13.71
CA PHE A 199 -20.50 -0.82 12.39
C PHE A 199 -19.69 -1.68 11.42
N LEU A 200 -20.38 -2.24 10.43
CA LEU A 200 -19.81 -2.97 9.31
C LEU A 200 -20.32 -2.32 8.03
N LYS A 201 -19.42 -1.90 7.16
CA LYS A 201 -19.77 -1.32 5.86
C LYS A 201 -18.91 -1.94 4.77
N THR A 202 -19.56 -2.62 3.85
CA THR A 202 -18.93 -3.02 2.58
C THR A 202 -18.86 -1.82 1.65
N LYS A 203 -17.71 -1.66 1.00
CA LYS A 203 -17.46 -0.57 0.05
C LYS A 203 -16.76 -1.14 -1.19
N GLN A 204 -17.36 -0.92 -2.34
CA GLN A 204 -16.73 -1.21 -3.63
C GLN A 204 -15.65 -0.19 -3.94
N PHE A 205 -14.67 -0.59 -4.75
CA PHE A 205 -13.66 0.32 -5.25
C PHE A 205 -14.27 1.41 -6.13
N ASN A 206 -13.68 2.59 -6.09
CA ASN A 206 -13.90 3.61 -7.09
C ASN A 206 -13.03 3.26 -8.30
N LEU A 207 -13.66 2.77 -9.37
CA LEU A 207 -13.01 2.51 -10.65
C LEU A 207 -13.32 3.66 -11.61
N GLN A 208 -12.28 4.31 -12.14
CA GLN A 208 -12.44 5.44 -13.04
C GLN A 208 -11.54 5.31 -14.27
N ASN A 209 -12.14 5.51 -15.45
CA ASN A 209 -11.41 5.73 -16.68
C ASN A 209 -11.43 7.22 -16.97
N LYS A 210 -10.27 7.88 -16.90
CA LYS A 210 -10.14 9.30 -17.19
C LYS A 210 -9.40 9.49 -18.50
N ASP A 211 -10.09 10.09 -19.46
CA ASP A 211 -9.48 10.60 -20.67
C ASP A 211 -8.55 11.76 -20.31
N LEU A 212 -7.27 11.65 -20.64
CA LEU A 212 -6.30 12.72 -20.43
C LEU A 212 -6.19 13.65 -21.64
N GLY A 213 -6.87 13.32 -22.75
CA GLY A 213 -6.77 14.04 -24.00
C GLY A 213 -5.45 13.77 -24.71
N VAL A 214 -5.09 14.65 -25.64
CA VAL A 214 -3.79 14.62 -26.34
C VAL A 214 -2.74 15.19 -25.40
N CYS A 215 -1.77 14.35 -25.03
CA CYS A 215 -0.69 14.74 -24.13
C CYS A 215 0.64 14.80 -24.88
N LYS A 216 1.49 15.73 -24.48
CA LYS A 216 2.92 15.76 -24.81
C LYS A 216 3.63 14.64 -24.04
N ILE A 217 4.36 13.79 -24.75
CA ILE A 217 5.01 12.59 -24.18
C ILE A 217 6.52 12.67 -24.40
N PRO A 218 7.33 12.53 -23.34
CA PRO A 218 8.78 12.47 -23.47
C PRO A 218 9.21 11.13 -24.09
N ASN A 219 10.51 10.96 -24.30
CA ASN A 219 11.04 9.67 -24.70
C ASN A 219 10.78 8.62 -23.61
N LEU A 220 9.87 7.68 -23.86
CA LEU A 220 9.54 6.61 -22.89
C LEU A 220 10.38 5.34 -23.07
N LYS A 221 11.45 5.37 -23.88
CA LYS A 221 12.39 4.25 -23.95
C LYS A 221 13.33 4.31 -22.75
N PRO A 222 13.38 3.26 -21.90
CA PRO A 222 14.29 3.19 -20.76
C PRO A 222 15.72 3.59 -21.08
N GLN A 223 16.25 4.55 -20.33
CA GLN A 223 17.66 4.98 -20.41
C GLN A 223 18.32 4.87 -19.04
N ASN A 224 19.60 4.53 -19.01
CA ASN A 224 20.41 4.54 -17.79
C ASN A 224 21.04 5.93 -17.60
N ASP A 225 20.19 6.94 -17.53
CA ASP A 225 20.55 8.35 -17.38
C ASP A 225 19.73 8.98 -16.25
N GLN A 226 20.38 9.69 -15.33
CA GLN A 226 19.74 10.18 -14.12
C GLN A 226 18.71 11.28 -14.40
N ASP A 227 18.99 12.16 -15.37
CA ASP A 227 18.10 13.26 -15.73
C ASP A 227 16.87 12.71 -16.44
N TRP A 228 17.04 11.73 -17.33
CA TRP A 228 15.94 10.98 -17.95
C TRP A 228 15.09 10.25 -16.89
N LEU A 229 15.73 9.56 -15.94
CA LEU A 229 15.04 8.83 -14.87
C LEU A 229 14.19 9.75 -13.99
N SER A 230 14.72 10.92 -13.63
CA SER A 230 14.02 11.91 -12.82
C SER A 230 12.87 12.54 -13.59
N SER A 231 13.13 13.01 -14.81
CA SER A 231 12.15 13.70 -15.65
C SER A 231 11.01 12.78 -16.07
N THR A 232 11.31 11.51 -16.35
CA THR A 232 10.30 10.50 -16.70
C THR A 232 9.43 10.16 -15.49
N LEU A 233 10.03 9.99 -14.31
CA LEU A 233 9.26 9.76 -13.08
C LEU A 233 8.33 10.96 -12.78
N GLU A 234 8.83 12.18 -12.90
CA GLU A 234 8.05 13.40 -12.76
C GLU A 234 6.88 13.42 -13.76
N TRP A 235 7.14 13.17 -15.04
CA TRP A 235 6.10 13.13 -16.06
C TRP A 235 5.02 12.06 -15.76
N ILE A 236 5.42 10.83 -15.39
CA ILE A 236 4.47 9.75 -15.06
C ILE A 236 3.61 10.14 -13.86
N THR A 237 4.22 10.65 -12.80
CA THR A 237 3.51 11.04 -11.58
C THR A 237 2.58 12.23 -11.82
N TYR A 238 3.00 13.18 -12.65
CA TYR A 238 2.20 14.33 -13.06
C TYR A 238 1.02 13.93 -13.96
N ALA A 239 1.22 12.97 -14.88
CA ALA A 239 0.14 12.38 -15.68
C ALA A 239 -0.86 11.61 -14.81
N SER A 240 -0.37 10.94 -13.76
CA SER A 240 -1.17 10.20 -12.78
C SER A 240 -2.18 11.10 -12.05
N ILE A 241 -1.83 12.36 -11.77
CA ILE A 241 -2.73 13.36 -11.18
C ILE A 241 -3.52 14.15 -12.23
N SER A 242 -3.35 13.82 -13.52
CA SER A 242 -3.95 14.53 -14.65
C SER A 242 -3.55 16.01 -14.71
N GLY A 243 -2.25 16.26 -14.57
CA GLY A 243 -1.69 17.60 -14.68
C GLY A 243 -2.09 18.30 -15.99
N PRO A 244 -2.69 19.50 -15.95
CA PRO A 244 -3.22 20.16 -17.15
C PRO A 244 -2.12 20.56 -18.14
N GLN A 245 -0.91 20.87 -17.65
CA GLN A 245 0.26 21.25 -18.45
C GLN A 245 0.78 20.15 -19.39
N LEU A 246 0.27 18.92 -19.29
CA LEU A 246 0.58 17.86 -20.26
C LEU A 246 -0.24 17.98 -21.54
N SER A 247 -1.38 18.65 -21.49
CA SER A 247 -2.29 18.80 -22.62
C SER A 247 -1.64 19.65 -23.72
N SER A 248 -1.80 19.24 -24.98
CA SER A 248 -1.44 20.09 -26.13
C SER A 248 -2.27 21.39 -26.20
N PHE A 249 -3.39 21.44 -25.45
CA PHE A 249 -4.29 22.59 -25.36
C PHE A 249 -4.19 23.31 -24.01
N ASP A 250 -3.10 23.14 -23.28
CA ASP A 250 -2.87 23.87 -22.03
C ASP A 250 -2.89 25.39 -22.28
N THR A 251 -3.57 26.11 -21.39
CA THR A 251 -3.69 27.57 -21.40
C THR A 251 -3.14 28.20 -20.12
N THR A 252 -2.41 27.42 -19.32
CA THR A 252 -1.75 27.90 -18.10
C THR A 252 -0.78 29.02 -18.45
N ASP A 253 -0.87 30.14 -17.73
CA ASP A 253 0.03 31.28 -17.91
C ASP A 253 1.49 30.84 -17.61
N PRO A 254 2.45 31.06 -18.53
CA PRO A 254 3.86 30.71 -18.30
C PRO A 254 4.49 31.38 -17.08
N TYR A 255 3.98 32.54 -16.65
CA TYR A 255 4.41 33.20 -15.41
C TYR A 255 3.92 32.45 -14.15
N ILE A 256 2.89 31.61 -14.27
CA ILE A 256 2.39 30.75 -13.19
C ILE A 256 3.08 29.38 -13.23
N SER A 257 3.25 28.79 -14.42
CA SER A 257 3.92 27.50 -14.59
C SER A 257 4.56 27.38 -15.96
N ASN A 258 5.84 27.06 -16.00
CA ASN A 258 6.62 26.81 -17.22
C ASN A 258 6.79 25.31 -17.52
N TYR A 259 6.07 24.43 -16.82
CA TYR A 259 6.25 22.98 -16.94
C TYR A 259 6.09 22.48 -18.39
N ALA A 260 5.09 23.00 -19.11
CA ALA A 260 4.82 22.62 -20.51
C ALA A 260 5.93 23.04 -21.50
N GLU A 261 6.72 24.06 -21.16
CA GLU A 261 7.85 24.56 -21.97
C GLU A 261 9.14 23.79 -21.68
N LEU A 262 9.32 23.36 -20.42
CA LEU A 262 10.47 22.57 -19.99
C LEU A 262 10.34 21.08 -20.36
N LEU A 263 9.15 20.63 -20.74
CA LEU A 263 8.91 19.25 -21.14
C LEU A 263 9.49 18.97 -22.52
N GLU A 264 10.59 18.21 -22.56
CA GLU A 264 11.14 17.68 -23.81
C GLU A 264 10.24 16.55 -24.35
N SER A 265 9.26 16.90 -25.19
CA SER A 265 8.35 15.93 -25.81
C SER A 265 8.84 15.44 -27.16
N GLU A 266 8.81 14.12 -27.38
CA GLU A 266 9.10 13.53 -28.70
C GLU A 266 7.83 13.34 -29.54
N ILE A 267 6.70 13.03 -28.90
CA ILE A 267 5.42 12.74 -29.56
C ILE A 267 4.24 13.36 -28.82
N GLU A 268 3.14 13.52 -29.54
CA GLU A 268 1.82 13.80 -28.96
C GLU A 268 0.89 12.60 -29.22
N GLU A 269 0.25 12.09 -28.18
CA GLU A 269 -0.65 10.94 -28.30
C GLU A 269 -1.80 11.08 -27.30
N SER A 270 -2.98 10.56 -27.66
CA SER A 270 -4.12 10.56 -26.74
C SER A 270 -3.94 9.51 -25.65
N LEU A 271 -4.08 9.90 -24.38
CA LEU A 271 -3.88 9.01 -23.24
C LEU A 271 -5.17 8.76 -22.45
N VAL A 272 -5.21 7.61 -21.79
CA VAL A 272 -6.25 7.28 -20.81
C VAL A 272 -5.59 6.78 -19.54
N LYS A 273 -6.15 7.19 -18.41
CA LYS A 273 -5.78 6.72 -17.07
C LYS A 273 -6.90 5.84 -16.52
N PHE A 274 -6.57 4.58 -16.24
CA PHE A 274 -7.38 3.70 -15.40
C PHE A 274 -6.95 3.87 -13.94
N GLU A 275 -7.87 4.29 -13.08
CA GLU A 275 -7.62 4.56 -11.66
C GLU A 275 -8.50 3.66 -10.78
N ILE A 276 -7.89 3.06 -9.76
CA ILE A 276 -8.56 2.36 -8.65
C ILE A 276 -8.27 3.14 -7.38
N SER A 277 -9.30 3.49 -6.61
CA SER A 277 -9.14 4.13 -5.30
C SER A 277 -10.28 3.80 -4.34
N GLY A 278 -10.18 4.33 -3.12
CA GLY A 278 -11.29 4.33 -2.15
C GLY A 278 -11.27 3.20 -1.12
N GLY A 279 -10.20 2.40 -1.06
CA GLY A 279 -9.99 1.32 -0.09
C GLY A 279 -8.59 0.72 -0.22
N LEU A 280 -8.33 -0.42 0.42
CA LEU A 280 -7.12 -1.21 0.22
C LEU A 280 -7.26 -2.07 -1.05
N ILE A 281 -6.28 -2.01 -1.94
CA ILE A 281 -6.30 -2.72 -3.22
C ILE A 281 -5.55 -4.05 -3.09
N PRO A 282 -6.18 -5.20 -3.40
CA PRO A 282 -5.52 -6.49 -3.35
C PRO A 282 -4.35 -6.55 -4.32
N THR A 283 -3.25 -7.13 -3.85
CA THR A 283 -2.08 -7.38 -4.70
C THR A 283 -2.42 -8.30 -5.86
N SER A 284 -3.36 -9.23 -5.70
CA SER A 284 -3.86 -10.09 -6.78
C SER A 284 -4.48 -9.27 -7.92
N ASP A 285 -5.24 -8.22 -7.60
CA ASP A 285 -5.88 -7.36 -8.59
C ASP A 285 -4.85 -6.50 -9.32
N ILE A 286 -3.88 -5.94 -8.59
CA ILE A 286 -2.78 -5.16 -9.18
C ILE A 286 -1.95 -6.03 -10.14
N LEU A 287 -1.62 -7.26 -9.73
CA LEU A 287 -0.85 -8.19 -10.57
C LEU A 287 -1.65 -8.61 -11.80
N LYS A 288 -2.95 -8.87 -11.66
CA LYS A 288 -3.82 -9.19 -12.79
C LYS A 288 -3.82 -8.08 -13.83
N ILE A 289 -3.92 -6.82 -13.40
CA ILE A 289 -3.86 -5.66 -14.29
C ILE A 289 -2.51 -5.56 -14.99
N TYR A 290 -1.42 -5.74 -14.23
CA TYR A 290 -0.07 -5.73 -14.77
C TYR A 290 0.13 -6.82 -15.82
N ASP A 291 -0.29 -8.06 -15.54
CA ASP A 291 -0.18 -9.18 -16.46
C ASP A 291 -1.01 -8.95 -17.72
N GLU A 292 -2.24 -8.45 -17.59
CA GLU A 292 -3.09 -8.14 -18.74
C GLU A 292 -2.49 -7.02 -19.61
N ALA A 293 -1.92 -5.97 -19.00
CA ALA A 293 -1.23 -4.89 -19.72
C ALA A 293 0.05 -5.36 -20.43
N LYS A 294 0.82 -6.23 -19.77
CA LYS A 294 2.04 -6.85 -20.32
C LYS A 294 1.71 -7.76 -21.50
N ASP A 295 0.71 -8.63 -21.35
CA ASP A 295 0.37 -9.66 -22.33
C ASP A 295 -0.43 -9.10 -23.51
N ALA A 296 -1.10 -7.95 -23.34
CA ALA A 296 -1.81 -7.24 -24.41
C ALA A 296 -0.90 -6.67 -25.51
N GLY A 297 0.43 -6.69 -25.32
CA GLY A 297 1.38 -6.14 -26.28
C GLY A 297 1.15 -4.64 -26.51
N LEU A 298 1.00 -3.90 -25.42
CA LEU A 298 0.93 -2.43 -25.45
C LEU A 298 2.26 -1.85 -25.92
N LYS A 299 2.22 -0.73 -26.66
CA LYS A 299 3.43 -0.01 -27.07
C LYS A 299 4.26 0.39 -25.84
N TRP A 300 3.57 0.91 -24.84
CA TRP A 300 4.08 1.19 -23.51
C TRP A 300 2.93 1.31 -22.51
N PHE A 301 3.23 1.16 -21.23
CA PHE A 301 2.32 1.52 -20.15
C PHE A 301 3.10 1.97 -18.92
N ALA A 302 2.51 2.88 -18.16
CA ALA A 302 3.04 3.29 -16.86
C ALA A 302 2.05 2.92 -15.76
N LEU A 303 2.52 2.33 -14.67
CA LEU A 303 1.72 2.07 -13.48
C LEU A 303 2.25 2.82 -12.28
N SER A 304 1.37 3.18 -11.37
CA SER A 304 1.72 3.78 -10.08
C SER A 304 0.86 3.17 -8.98
N CYS A 305 1.50 2.55 -8.00
CA CYS A 305 0.89 2.08 -6.77
C CYS A 305 1.27 3.07 -5.66
N TYR A 306 0.26 3.63 -5.00
CA TYR A 306 0.46 4.50 -3.85
C TYR A 306 0.15 3.75 -2.56
N GLY A 307 1.08 3.81 -1.62
CA GLY A 307 0.95 3.16 -0.33
C GLY A 307 0.04 3.91 0.64
N VAL A 308 -0.44 3.21 1.66
CA VAL A 308 -1.06 3.89 2.80
C VAL A 308 0.03 4.57 3.62
N LYS A 309 -0.09 5.90 3.77
CA LYS A 309 0.85 6.74 4.52
C LYS A 309 1.01 6.30 5.99
N ASP A 310 -0.10 6.09 6.70
CA ASP A 310 -0.12 5.74 8.12
C ASP A 310 -0.18 4.22 8.36
N CYS A 311 0.56 3.44 7.56
CA CYS A 311 0.70 2.01 7.82
C CYS A 311 1.88 1.73 8.76
N ASN A 312 1.82 0.65 9.53
CA ASN A 312 2.91 0.23 10.42
C ASN A 312 3.96 -0.66 9.73
N VAL A 313 3.68 -1.17 8.52
CA VAL A 313 4.54 -2.04 7.72
C VAL A 313 4.41 -1.67 6.24
N SER A 314 5.51 -1.30 5.58
CA SER A 314 5.50 -0.80 4.18
C SER A 314 5.68 -1.91 3.16
N PHE A 315 6.88 -2.48 3.11
CA PHE A 315 7.27 -3.56 2.20
C PHE A 315 7.64 -4.85 2.95
N GLY A 316 7.23 -5.99 2.39
CA GLY A 316 7.58 -7.31 2.91
C GLY A 316 7.02 -7.56 4.31
N LYS A 317 7.55 -8.58 5.00
CA LYS A 317 6.91 -9.07 6.24
C LYS A 317 7.23 -8.26 7.49
N LEU A 318 8.39 -7.59 7.55
CA LEU A 318 8.95 -7.09 8.81
C LEU A 318 9.44 -5.64 8.77
N ASN A 319 9.47 -4.99 7.61
CA ASN A 319 9.99 -3.62 7.52
C ASN A 319 8.99 -2.67 8.17
N GLU A 320 9.45 -1.93 9.18
CA GLU A 320 8.64 -0.87 9.77
C GLU A 320 8.52 0.26 8.77
N HIS A 321 7.29 0.67 8.46
CA HIS A 321 7.07 1.89 7.70
C HIS A 321 7.35 3.09 8.59
N GLY A 322 8.14 4.02 8.05
CA GLY A 322 8.61 5.32 8.50
C GLY A 322 7.67 6.44 8.05
N PHE A 323 7.29 7.31 8.96
CA PHE A 323 6.43 8.45 8.71
C PHE A 323 7.21 9.66 9.19
N LYS A 324 7.91 10.28 8.25
CA LYS A 324 8.54 11.57 8.43
C LYS A 324 8.19 12.38 7.18
N ASN A 325 7.62 13.57 7.40
CA ASN A 325 7.02 14.46 6.40
C ASN A 325 5.74 13.92 5.72
N ASN A 326 5.80 12.80 4.99
CA ASN A 326 4.66 12.33 4.19
C ASN A 326 4.48 10.80 4.09
N GLY A 327 5.42 10.00 4.61
CA GLY A 327 5.27 8.54 4.70
C GLY A 327 5.20 7.86 3.33
N GLU A 328 6.05 8.28 2.40
CA GLU A 328 6.13 7.77 1.04
C GLU A 328 6.34 6.24 1.01
N ASN A 329 5.52 5.54 0.25
CA ASN A 329 5.59 4.09 0.06
C ASN A 329 4.99 3.78 -1.30
N ASP A 330 5.64 4.28 -2.34
CA ASP A 330 5.08 4.29 -3.69
C ASP A 330 5.94 3.45 -4.63
N VAL A 331 5.28 2.81 -5.58
CA VAL A 331 5.93 2.05 -6.64
C VAL A 331 5.46 2.58 -7.98
N VAL A 332 6.38 3.10 -8.78
CA VAL A 332 6.11 3.52 -10.15
C VAL A 332 6.87 2.61 -11.09
N ALA A 333 6.22 2.13 -12.15
CA ALA A 333 6.91 1.38 -13.20
C ALA A 333 6.51 1.87 -14.57
N LEU A 334 7.48 1.89 -15.49
CA LEU A 334 7.30 2.13 -16.91
C LEU A 334 7.72 0.87 -17.65
N VAL A 335 6.87 0.38 -18.52
CA VAL A 335 7.17 -0.69 -19.47
C VAL A 335 7.05 -0.11 -20.87
N SER A 336 8.08 -0.27 -21.70
CA SER A 336 8.11 0.21 -23.08
C SER A 336 8.81 -0.80 -23.97
N GLY A 337 8.05 -1.42 -24.88
CA GLY A 337 8.51 -2.59 -25.63
C GLY A 337 8.95 -3.73 -24.71
N ALA A 338 10.20 -4.19 -24.86
CA ALA A 338 10.77 -5.27 -24.05
C ALA A 338 11.46 -4.77 -22.77
N SER A 339 11.60 -3.45 -22.57
CA SER A 339 12.35 -2.85 -21.48
C SER A 339 11.43 -2.29 -20.40
N PHE A 340 11.92 -2.24 -19.17
CA PHE A 340 11.22 -1.60 -18.07
C PHE A 340 12.15 -0.78 -17.17
N VAL A 341 11.52 0.14 -16.43
CA VAL A 341 12.10 0.84 -15.29
C VAL A 341 11.10 0.82 -14.15
N LEU A 342 11.61 0.66 -12.93
CA LEU A 342 10.86 0.53 -11.70
C LEU A 342 11.50 1.44 -10.65
N TRP A 343 10.73 2.41 -10.17
CA TRP A 343 11.06 3.30 -9.07
C TRP A 343 10.33 2.85 -7.82
N LYS A 344 11.09 2.53 -6.77
CA LYS A 344 10.59 2.28 -5.42
C LYS A 344 10.89 3.50 -4.55
N ILE A 345 9.86 4.24 -4.18
CA ILE A 345 9.95 5.48 -3.42
C ILE A 345 9.57 5.17 -1.98
N VAL A 346 10.52 5.36 -1.06
CA VAL A 346 10.35 5.03 0.36
C VAL A 346 10.64 6.23 1.25
N ALA A 347 9.86 6.33 2.32
CA ALA A 347 10.00 7.35 3.33
C ALA A 347 11.34 7.26 4.07
N SER A 348 11.71 8.36 4.72
CA SER A 348 12.89 8.41 5.57
C SER A 348 12.71 7.52 6.80
N GLY A 349 13.51 6.45 6.88
CA GLY A 349 13.47 5.45 7.97
C GLY A 349 13.07 4.04 7.52
N ASP A 350 12.60 3.90 6.28
CA ASP A 350 12.33 2.59 5.66
C ASP A 350 13.62 1.95 5.16
N THR A 351 13.75 0.64 5.38
CA THR A 351 14.74 -0.18 4.71
C THR A 351 14.10 -0.79 3.46
N ALA A 352 14.62 -0.45 2.27
CA ALA A 352 14.17 -1.00 1.00
C ALA A 352 14.45 -2.51 0.89
#